data_AF-C7Z8J0-F1
#
_entry.id   AF-C7Z8J0-F1
#
_cell.length_a   1.000
_cell.length_b   1.000
_cell.length_c   1.000
_cell.angle_alpha   90.00
_cell.angle_beta   90.00
_cell.angle_gamma   90.00
#
_symmetry.space_group_name_H-M   'P 1'
#
loop_
_entity.id
_entity.type
_entity.pdbx_description
1 polymer ?
#
loop_
_entity_poly.entity_id
_entity_poly.type
_entity_poly.pdbx_seq_one_letter_code
_entity_poly.pdbx_strand_id
1 'polypeptide(L)'
;MASITSLPLHLVADILRLLDNIQLLPPVVLSHRIFYSALLDTPSLPLDILRSQIPENLLPLAVAAYTSQKSVRDLNGLDAEAFLTKCYDSPLQSIDGGLLHLSLGQAIQVGRIDDALSELREEFTLCSLRRLYGVNSDESISDDQGLSPGEEYRISRALYRFQIYRNLFLDKEVLDKEQDLFPSGYGDDDYQDEEEEDTKPDKKQKKLFFDRHSPWVNEQLACVYDYLETRLTGVMLTILSATPAYRQVVVNGFQWGENLTEWLTEKTQLFEEQRCLSLGLPRLSQLLKSSTYEEWQCSLGEASTLCQSCLEEDLEEFNRGKRPNEKRGVWRVADMDRLAQEVDADDDVTDDHPRQMWTKVYYDRVHERFRLGDHAFAPMRFVYGLRGIGYVMWDGKRMEDEVCKGTVDKAYRGDTVF
;
A
#
# COMPACT_ATOMS: atom_id res chain seq x y z
N MET A 1 3.05 25.28 -44.25
CA MET A 1 2.99 24.65 -42.91
C MET A 1 3.86 23.40 -42.96
N ALA A 2 4.85 23.27 -42.08
CA ALA A 2 5.66 22.05 -42.02
C ALA A 2 4.78 20.91 -41.48
N SER A 3 4.71 19.81 -42.20
CA SER A 3 3.98 18.62 -41.73
C SER A 3 4.87 17.84 -40.77
N ILE A 4 4.31 17.29 -39.69
CA ILE A 4 5.05 16.45 -38.74
C ILE A 4 5.77 15.28 -39.43
N THR A 5 5.25 14.83 -40.58
CA THR A 5 5.82 13.77 -41.41
C THR A 5 7.09 14.17 -42.16
N SER A 6 7.43 15.46 -42.17
CA SER A 6 8.65 16.01 -42.80
C SER A 6 9.75 16.35 -41.79
N LEU A 7 9.50 16.15 -40.50
CA LEU A 7 10.47 16.41 -39.44
C LEU A 7 11.50 15.27 -39.34
N PRO A 8 12.76 15.58 -38.97
CA PRO A 8 13.72 14.59 -38.52
C PRO A 8 13.19 13.73 -37.37
N LEU A 9 13.60 12.46 -37.31
CA LEU A 9 13.11 11.51 -36.30
C LEU A 9 13.36 11.96 -34.86
N HIS A 10 14.50 12.61 -34.57
CA HIS A 10 14.78 13.15 -33.24
C HIS A 10 13.78 14.22 -32.81
N LEU A 11 13.35 15.13 -33.71
CA LEU A 11 12.31 16.13 -33.39
C LEU A 11 10.94 15.48 -33.21
N VAL A 12 10.64 14.42 -33.96
CA VAL A 12 9.42 13.65 -33.74
C VAL A 12 9.46 12.96 -32.38
N ALA A 13 10.60 12.39 -31.96
CA ALA A 13 10.78 11.82 -30.63
C ALA A 13 10.64 12.89 -29.54
N ASP A 14 11.22 14.08 -29.71
CA ASP A 14 11.06 15.20 -28.78
C ASP A 14 9.59 15.61 -28.61
N ILE A 15 8.81 15.62 -29.70
CA ILE A 15 7.36 15.87 -29.65
C ILE A 15 6.65 14.75 -28.89
N LEU A 16 7.01 13.49 -29.12
CA LEU A 16 6.42 12.35 -28.41
C LEU A 16 6.77 12.33 -26.92
N ARG A 17 7.92 12.89 -26.51
CA ARG A 17 8.29 13.05 -25.09
C ARG A 17 7.36 13.98 -24.32
N LEU A 18 6.60 14.84 -25.02
CA LEU A 18 5.62 15.73 -24.40
C LEU A 18 4.29 15.05 -24.06
N LEU A 19 4.19 13.73 -24.24
CA LEU A 19 3.01 12.99 -23.79
C LEU A 19 3.03 12.88 -22.26
N ASP A 20 1.95 13.30 -21.62
CA ASP A 20 1.83 13.25 -20.15
C ASP A 20 1.57 11.83 -19.62
N ASN A 21 1.17 10.89 -20.49
CA ASN A 21 0.82 9.53 -20.10
C ASN A 21 1.31 8.50 -21.13
N ILE A 22 2.02 7.47 -20.65
CA ILE A 22 2.60 6.42 -21.49
C ILE A 22 1.55 5.57 -22.23
N GLN A 23 0.32 5.47 -21.72
CA GLN A 23 -0.79 4.76 -22.35
C GLN A 23 -1.21 5.40 -23.69
N LEU A 24 -0.85 6.67 -23.93
CA LEU A 24 -1.14 7.38 -25.18
C LEU A 24 -0.13 7.06 -26.29
N LEU A 25 1.05 6.53 -25.97
CA LEU A 25 2.08 6.26 -26.95
C LEU A 25 1.71 5.14 -27.96
N PRO A 26 1.12 3.98 -27.55
CA PRO A 26 0.73 2.93 -28.49
C PRO A 26 -0.19 3.37 -29.63
N PRO A 27 -1.33 4.05 -29.39
CA PRO A 27 -2.20 4.48 -30.49
C PRO A 27 -1.50 5.50 -31.41
N VAL A 28 -0.64 6.37 -30.87
CA VAL A 28 0.14 7.33 -31.66
C VAL A 28 1.14 6.60 -32.57
N VAL A 29 1.88 5.62 -32.04
CA VAL A 29 2.84 4.81 -32.79
C VAL A 29 2.15 4.02 -33.91
N LEU A 30 0.93 3.53 -33.67
CA LEU A 30 0.14 2.81 -34.66
C LEU A 30 -0.48 3.72 -35.73
N SER A 31 -0.59 5.03 -35.49
CA SER A 31 -1.24 5.97 -36.40
C SER A 31 -0.44 6.23 -37.68
N HIS A 32 0.91 6.24 -37.60
CA HIS A 32 1.76 6.49 -38.76
C HIS A 32 3.19 5.94 -38.55
N ARG A 33 3.79 5.43 -39.64
CA ARG A 33 5.14 4.83 -39.63
C ARG A 33 6.23 5.73 -39.05
N ILE A 34 6.10 7.05 -39.16
CA ILE A 34 7.12 7.99 -38.67
C ILE A 34 7.27 7.94 -37.16
N PHE A 35 6.16 7.75 -36.43
CA PHE A 35 6.18 7.65 -34.97
C PHE A 35 6.80 6.33 -34.52
N TYR A 36 6.50 5.24 -35.23
CA TYR A 36 7.17 3.96 -35.01
C TYR A 36 8.68 4.04 -35.31
N SER A 37 9.07 4.67 -36.41
CA SER A 37 10.48 4.90 -36.73
C SER A 37 11.18 5.76 -35.68
N ALA A 38 10.54 6.79 -35.16
CA ALA A 38 11.11 7.63 -34.09
C ALA A 38 11.27 6.86 -32.78
N LEU A 39 10.32 5.98 -32.43
CA LEU A 39 10.44 5.09 -31.27
C LEU A 39 11.61 4.11 -31.41
N LEU A 40 11.83 3.53 -32.59
CA LEU A 40 12.95 2.63 -32.84
C LEU A 40 14.30 3.36 -32.79
N ASP A 41 14.34 4.61 -33.26
CA ASP A 41 15.53 5.46 -33.26
C ASP A 41 15.88 5.98 -31.84
N THR A 42 14.87 6.11 -30.98
CA THR A 42 15.03 6.60 -29.60
C THR A 42 14.47 5.60 -28.57
N PRO A 43 15.26 4.57 -28.18
CA PRO A 43 14.83 3.57 -27.21
C PRO A 43 14.56 4.09 -25.79
N SER A 44 15.04 5.29 -25.42
CA SER A 44 14.77 5.92 -24.12
C SER A 44 13.36 6.52 -24.03
N LEU A 45 12.69 6.73 -25.17
CA LEU A 45 11.43 7.47 -25.25
C LEU A 45 10.35 6.98 -24.25
N PRO A 46 10.11 5.66 -24.06
CA PRO A 46 9.14 5.20 -23.07
C PRO A 46 9.51 5.57 -21.63
N LEU A 47 10.80 5.55 -21.28
CA LEU A 47 11.27 5.95 -19.96
C LEU A 47 11.17 7.47 -19.78
N ASP A 48 11.48 8.23 -20.82
CA ASP A 48 11.39 9.69 -20.81
C ASP A 48 9.93 10.15 -20.56
N ILE A 49 8.94 9.47 -21.16
CA ILE A 49 7.52 9.73 -20.90
C ILE A 49 7.10 9.28 -19.50
N LEU A 50 7.66 8.19 -18.97
CA LEU A 50 7.39 7.79 -17.59
C LEU A 50 7.94 8.81 -16.58
N ARG A 51 9.06 9.46 -16.87
CA ARG A 51 9.64 10.52 -16.02
C ARG A 51 8.80 11.80 -16.00
N SER A 52 8.02 12.07 -17.05
CA SER A 52 7.05 13.16 -17.02
C SER A 52 5.76 12.80 -16.28
N GLN A 53 5.41 11.51 -16.24
CA GLN A 53 4.23 11.00 -15.52
C GLN A 53 4.49 10.81 -14.01
N ILE A 54 5.65 10.27 -13.64
CA ILE A 54 5.96 9.82 -12.28
C ILE A 54 7.13 10.66 -11.72
N PRO A 55 7.00 11.24 -10.51
CA PRO A 55 8.09 11.95 -9.85
C PRO A 55 9.37 11.11 -9.75
N GLU A 56 10.52 11.74 -9.94
CA GLU A 56 11.81 11.03 -10.01
C GLU A 56 12.12 10.19 -8.77
N ASN A 57 11.73 10.66 -7.58
CA ASN A 57 11.91 9.93 -6.32
C ASN A 57 10.96 8.72 -6.15
N LEU A 58 9.85 8.66 -6.92
CA LEU A 58 8.90 7.55 -6.91
C LEU A 58 9.12 6.55 -8.06
N LEU A 59 9.80 6.96 -9.14
CA LEU A 59 10.04 6.11 -10.30
C LEU A 59 10.73 4.76 -9.96
N PRO A 60 11.73 4.69 -9.07
CA PRO A 60 12.32 3.42 -8.64
C PRO A 60 11.30 2.48 -8.01
N LEU A 61 10.40 3.01 -7.18
CA LEU A 61 9.33 2.24 -6.53
C LEU A 61 8.30 1.74 -7.53
N ALA A 62 7.95 2.55 -8.53
CA ALA A 62 7.05 2.15 -9.61
C ALA A 62 7.63 0.98 -10.43
N VAL A 63 8.92 1.05 -10.75
CA VAL A 63 9.63 -0.04 -11.43
C VAL A 63 9.76 -1.27 -10.52
N ALA A 64 10.02 -1.10 -9.23
CA ALA A 64 10.07 -2.19 -8.25
C ALA A 64 8.70 -2.91 -8.13
N ALA A 65 7.61 -2.16 -8.09
CA ALA A 65 6.25 -2.71 -8.07
C ALA A 65 5.95 -3.55 -9.32
N TYR A 66 6.38 -3.11 -10.50
CA TYR A 66 6.24 -3.90 -11.72
C TYR A 66 7.15 -5.14 -11.75
N THR A 67 8.43 -4.98 -11.41
CA THR A 67 9.42 -6.06 -11.50
C THR A 67 9.13 -7.19 -10.50
N SER A 68 8.71 -6.86 -9.29
CA SER A 68 8.26 -7.84 -8.29
C SER A 68 7.09 -8.69 -8.80
N GLN A 69 6.12 -8.09 -9.51
CA GLN A 69 5.00 -8.84 -10.11
C GLN A 69 5.46 -9.85 -11.17
N LYS A 70 6.41 -9.46 -12.03
CA LYS A 70 6.92 -10.34 -13.10
C LYS A 70 7.67 -11.53 -12.50
N SER A 71 8.57 -11.27 -11.57
CA SER A 71 9.43 -12.31 -11.02
C SER A 71 8.69 -13.38 -10.22
N VAL A 72 7.54 -13.04 -9.63
CA VAL A 72 6.66 -14.01 -8.95
C VAL A 72 5.94 -14.92 -9.94
N ARG A 73 5.57 -14.40 -11.12
CA ARG A 73 4.96 -15.17 -12.21
C ARG A 73 5.96 -16.10 -12.89
N ASP A 74 7.22 -15.70 -12.95
CA ASP A 74 8.33 -16.49 -13.51
C ASP A 74 8.88 -17.52 -12.49
N LEU A 75 7.98 -18.20 -11.77
CA LEU A 75 8.07 -19.46 -10.97
C LEU A 75 9.31 -19.84 -10.12
N ASN A 76 10.40 -19.09 -10.05
CA ASN A 76 11.61 -19.53 -9.32
C ASN A 76 12.15 -18.46 -8.35
N GLY A 77 12.08 -18.79 -7.06
CA GLY A 77 13.05 -18.40 -6.03
C GLY A 77 13.56 -16.97 -6.09
N LEU A 78 12.66 -15.98 -6.02
CA LEU A 78 13.09 -14.61 -5.82
C LEU A 78 13.71 -14.49 -4.42
N ASP A 79 15.00 -14.19 -4.37
CA ASP A 79 15.60 -13.73 -3.13
C ASP A 79 15.11 -12.30 -2.87
N ALA A 80 14.10 -12.18 -2.00
CA ALA A 80 13.51 -10.90 -1.63
C ALA A 80 14.57 -9.94 -1.06
N GLU A 81 15.60 -10.45 -0.39
CA GLU A 81 16.69 -9.63 0.13
C GLU A 81 17.51 -9.02 -1.00
N ALA A 82 17.99 -9.81 -1.96
CA ALA A 82 18.71 -9.31 -3.12
C ALA A 82 17.84 -8.37 -3.98
N PHE A 83 16.54 -8.65 -4.12
CA PHE A 83 15.61 -7.80 -4.84
C PHE A 83 15.43 -6.43 -4.17
N LEU A 84 15.12 -6.41 -2.88
CA LEU A 84 14.94 -5.17 -2.12
C LEU A 84 16.24 -4.36 -2.07
N THR A 85 17.39 -5.02 -1.88
CA THR A 85 18.73 -4.40 -1.99
C THR A 85 18.89 -3.69 -3.33
N LYS A 86 18.59 -4.38 -4.43
CA LYS A 86 18.72 -3.79 -5.77
C LYS A 86 17.77 -2.61 -5.97
N CYS A 87 16.54 -2.69 -5.47
CA CYS A 87 15.53 -1.65 -5.65
C CYS A 87 15.79 -0.37 -4.85
N TYR A 88 16.32 -0.49 -3.64
CA TYR A 88 16.56 0.65 -2.74
C TYR A 88 17.99 1.18 -2.79
N ASP A 89 18.99 0.30 -2.97
CA ASP A 89 20.40 0.68 -2.86
C ASP A 89 21.03 1.02 -4.22
N SER A 90 20.31 0.82 -5.33
CA SER A 90 20.75 1.30 -6.64
C SER A 90 20.37 2.78 -6.78
N PRO A 91 21.34 3.72 -6.77
CA PRO A 91 21.01 5.13 -6.93
C PRO A 91 20.33 5.35 -8.30
N LEU A 92 19.44 6.35 -8.35
CA LEU A 92 18.84 6.89 -9.57
C LEU A 92 19.89 7.16 -10.67
N GLN A 93 21.15 7.38 -10.31
CA GLN A 93 22.28 7.56 -11.24
C GLN A 93 22.62 6.30 -12.07
N SER A 94 22.23 5.08 -11.62
CA SER A 94 22.31 3.87 -12.44
C SER A 94 21.22 3.81 -13.53
N ILE A 95 20.22 4.71 -13.48
CA ILE A 95 19.14 4.81 -14.47
C ILE A 95 19.63 5.56 -15.71
N ASP A 96 20.49 6.58 -15.54
CA ASP A 96 21.06 7.36 -16.66
C ASP A 96 22.25 6.68 -17.34
N GLY A 97 22.85 5.66 -16.72
CA GLY A 97 24.08 5.01 -17.21
C GLY A 97 23.92 3.69 -17.98
N GLY A 98 22.73 3.08 -18.03
CA GLY A 98 22.48 1.92 -18.91
C GLY A 98 21.73 0.71 -18.33
N LEU A 99 21.01 0.79 -17.20
CA LEU A 99 20.39 -0.41 -16.58
C LEU A 99 18.86 -0.54 -16.62
N LEU A 100 18.10 0.47 -17.07
CA LEU A 100 16.65 0.37 -17.23
C LEU A 100 16.20 0.73 -18.66
N HIS A 101 16.63 -0.06 -19.65
CA HIS A 101 15.91 -0.10 -20.91
C HIS A 101 14.58 -0.84 -20.69
N LEU A 102 13.53 -0.08 -20.34
CA LEU A 102 12.17 -0.57 -20.35
C LEU A 102 11.70 -0.63 -21.80
N SER A 103 11.34 -1.82 -22.27
CA SER A 103 10.57 -1.96 -23.50
C SER A 103 9.23 -1.21 -23.35
N LEU A 104 8.65 -0.79 -24.47
CA LEU A 104 7.34 -0.11 -24.48
C LEU A 104 6.27 -0.89 -23.69
N GLY A 105 6.23 -2.21 -23.85
CA GLY A 105 5.30 -3.06 -23.10
C GLY A 105 5.50 -3.01 -21.58
N GLN A 106 6.74 -2.95 -21.12
CA GLN A 106 7.06 -2.83 -19.69
C GLN A 106 6.70 -1.44 -19.17
N ALA A 107 7.03 -0.38 -19.91
CA ALA A 107 6.70 0.99 -19.54
C ALA A 107 5.18 1.19 -19.42
N ILE A 108 4.40 0.60 -20.32
CA ILE A 108 2.93 0.58 -20.24
C ILE A 108 2.43 -0.10 -18.96
N GLN A 109 3.04 -1.21 -18.54
CA GLN A 109 2.62 -1.87 -17.30
C GLN A 109 2.97 -1.05 -16.06
N VAL A 110 4.13 -0.41 -16.03
CA VAL A 110 4.50 0.53 -14.96
C VAL A 110 3.48 1.67 -14.88
N GLY A 111 3.17 2.30 -16.01
CA GLY A 111 2.16 3.37 -16.07
C GLY A 111 0.78 2.91 -15.62
N ARG A 112 0.36 1.68 -15.91
CA ARG A 112 -0.94 1.14 -15.42
C ARG A 112 -0.99 0.98 -13.90
N ILE A 113 0.12 0.62 -13.27
CA ILE A 113 0.20 0.52 -11.81
C ILE A 113 0.10 1.92 -11.21
N ASP A 114 0.82 2.88 -11.80
CA ASP A 114 0.81 4.29 -11.37
C ASP A 114 -0.56 4.96 -11.58
N ASP A 115 -1.25 4.70 -12.69
CA ASP A 115 -2.60 5.19 -12.95
C ASP A 115 -3.58 4.70 -11.85
N ALA A 116 -3.56 3.39 -11.54
CA ALA A 116 -4.40 2.82 -10.49
C ALA A 116 -4.05 3.35 -9.09
N LEU A 117 -2.76 3.58 -8.83
CA LEU A 117 -2.27 4.17 -7.59
C LEU A 117 -2.73 5.62 -7.44
N SER A 118 -2.67 6.42 -8.51
CA SER A 118 -3.07 7.82 -8.51
C SER A 118 -4.53 7.99 -8.11
N GLU A 119 -5.41 7.15 -8.66
CA GLU A 119 -6.83 7.12 -8.29
C GLU A 119 -7.03 6.76 -6.80
N LEU A 120 -6.35 5.72 -6.32
CA LEU A 120 -6.46 5.29 -4.92
C LEU A 120 -5.88 6.32 -3.95
N ARG A 121 -4.82 7.03 -4.36
CA ARG A 121 -4.23 8.13 -3.61
C ARG A 121 -5.20 9.30 -3.47
N GLU A 122 -5.87 9.69 -4.54
CA GLU A 122 -6.88 10.76 -4.50
C GLU A 122 -8.04 10.38 -3.57
N GLU A 123 -8.56 9.15 -3.68
CA GLU A 123 -9.64 8.66 -2.81
C GLU A 123 -9.21 8.56 -1.35
N PHE A 124 -8.02 7.99 -1.07
CA PHE A 124 -7.43 7.95 0.27
C PHE A 124 -7.30 9.34 0.87
N THR A 125 -6.71 10.27 0.11
CA THR A 125 -6.48 11.65 0.54
C THR A 125 -7.80 12.32 0.90
N LEU A 126 -8.80 12.22 0.03
CA LEU A 126 -10.11 12.80 0.28
C LEU A 126 -10.75 12.21 1.56
N CYS A 127 -10.76 10.88 1.70
CA CYS A 127 -11.35 10.22 2.86
C CYS A 127 -10.63 10.57 4.16
N SER A 128 -9.30 10.53 4.19
CA SER A 128 -8.52 10.81 5.38
C SER A 128 -8.54 12.29 5.76
N LEU A 129 -8.52 13.22 4.79
CA LEU A 129 -8.67 14.65 5.06
C LEU A 129 -10.07 14.98 5.61
N ARG A 130 -11.14 14.41 5.04
CA ARG A 130 -12.49 14.60 5.59
C ARG A 130 -12.57 14.19 7.06
N ARG A 131 -12.01 13.03 7.39
CA ARG A 131 -11.95 12.55 8.78
C ARG A 131 -11.08 13.46 9.66
N LEU A 132 -9.94 13.92 9.15
CA LEU A 132 -9.04 14.82 9.88
C LEU A 132 -9.71 16.17 10.21
N TYR A 133 -10.47 16.74 9.28
CA TYR A 133 -11.20 17.99 9.49
C TYR A 133 -12.57 17.79 10.15
N GLY A 134 -13.02 16.56 10.34
CA GLY A 134 -14.34 16.26 10.91
C GLY A 134 -15.51 16.72 10.02
N VAL A 135 -15.31 16.68 8.70
CA VAL A 135 -16.24 17.19 7.69
C VAL A 135 -17.10 16.05 7.15
N ASN A 136 -18.41 16.30 7.00
CA ASN A 136 -19.34 15.32 6.43
C ASN A 136 -19.12 15.10 4.93
N SER A 137 -19.64 13.99 4.38
CA SER A 137 -19.50 13.63 2.95
C SER A 137 -19.97 14.71 1.96
N ASP A 138 -20.90 15.55 2.39
CA ASP A 138 -21.62 16.51 1.55
C ASP A 138 -21.02 17.92 1.60
N GLU A 139 -20.04 18.15 2.49
CA GLU A 139 -19.37 19.43 2.66
C GLU A 139 -18.07 19.48 1.81
N SER A 140 -17.81 20.65 1.22
CA SER A 140 -16.62 20.87 0.40
C SER A 140 -15.40 21.11 1.28
N ILE A 141 -14.30 20.40 1.00
CA ILE A 141 -12.98 20.73 1.53
C ILE A 141 -12.46 21.92 0.70
N SER A 142 -11.86 22.91 1.35
CA SER A 142 -11.35 24.10 0.65
C SER A 142 -10.24 23.73 -0.34
N ASP A 143 -10.29 24.26 -1.56
CA ASP A 143 -9.31 23.98 -2.63
C ASP A 143 -7.85 24.33 -2.25
N ASP A 144 -7.67 25.23 -1.28
CA ASP A 144 -6.37 25.65 -0.75
C ASP A 144 -5.64 24.55 0.04
N GLN A 145 -6.26 23.38 0.24
CA GLN A 145 -5.79 22.30 1.12
C GLN A 145 -5.20 21.09 0.36
N GLY A 146 -4.80 21.28 -0.90
CA GLY A 146 -4.12 20.25 -1.71
C GLY A 146 -2.91 19.62 -1.00
N LEU A 147 -2.47 18.46 -1.49
CA LEU A 147 -1.32 17.75 -0.93
C LEU A 147 -0.04 18.57 -1.09
N SER A 148 0.79 18.60 -0.05
CA SER A 148 2.17 19.01 -0.24
C SER A 148 2.95 17.93 -1.01
N PRO A 149 4.10 18.27 -1.61
CA PRO A 149 4.97 17.28 -2.24
C PRO A 149 5.38 16.14 -1.30
N GLY A 150 5.55 16.42 0.00
CA GLY A 150 5.91 15.43 1.00
C GLY A 150 4.75 14.51 1.39
N GLU A 151 3.53 15.05 1.46
CA GLU A 151 2.33 14.26 1.71
C GLU A 151 2.03 13.34 0.53
N GLU A 152 2.11 13.87 -0.70
CA GLU A 152 1.95 13.10 -1.93
C GLU A 152 2.97 11.97 -1.99
N TYR A 153 4.25 12.26 -1.72
CA TYR A 153 5.31 11.26 -1.70
C TYR A 153 5.04 10.15 -0.67
N ARG A 154 4.69 10.50 0.57
CA ARG A 154 4.46 9.50 1.64
C ARG A 154 3.29 8.57 1.31
N ILE A 155 2.18 9.11 0.80
CA ILE A 155 1.01 8.33 0.42
C ILE A 155 1.34 7.42 -0.78
N SER A 156 1.94 7.98 -1.84
CA SER A 156 2.36 7.21 -3.01
C SER A 156 3.36 6.11 -2.65
N ARG A 157 4.36 6.42 -1.82
CA ARG A 157 5.34 5.45 -1.33
C ARG A 157 4.67 4.32 -0.57
N ALA A 158 3.71 4.61 0.31
CA ALA A 158 2.98 3.59 1.05
C ALA A 158 2.17 2.66 0.13
N LEU A 159 1.49 3.21 -0.88
CA LEU A 159 0.77 2.42 -1.89
C LEU A 159 1.72 1.55 -2.73
N TYR A 160 2.84 2.09 -3.20
CA TYR A 160 3.85 1.30 -3.91
C TYR A 160 4.42 0.18 -3.04
N ARG A 161 4.73 0.46 -1.76
CA ARG A 161 5.20 -0.54 -0.81
C ARG A 161 4.16 -1.62 -0.56
N PHE A 162 2.87 -1.28 -0.49
CA PHE A 162 1.79 -2.27 -0.45
C PHE A 162 1.83 -3.18 -1.67
N GLN A 163 1.92 -2.63 -2.88
CA GLN A 163 2.00 -3.43 -4.11
C GLN A 163 3.23 -4.35 -4.14
N ILE A 164 4.40 -3.84 -3.73
CA ILE A 164 5.64 -4.63 -3.65
C ILE A 164 5.48 -5.76 -2.62
N TYR A 165 4.99 -5.44 -1.42
CA TYR A 165 4.75 -6.42 -0.37
C TYR A 165 3.84 -7.56 -0.87
N ARG A 166 2.69 -7.18 -1.45
CA ARG A 166 1.73 -8.14 -1.99
C ARG A 166 2.34 -8.99 -3.10
N ASN A 167 3.23 -8.45 -3.94
CA ASN A 167 3.88 -9.28 -4.95
C ASN A 167 4.86 -10.27 -4.32
N LEU A 168 5.72 -9.81 -3.40
CA LEU A 168 6.82 -10.61 -2.86
C LEU A 168 6.34 -11.73 -1.93
N PHE A 169 5.32 -11.47 -1.12
CA PHE A 169 4.90 -12.33 -0.01
C PHE A 169 3.48 -12.89 -0.21
N LEU A 170 3.17 -13.31 -1.44
CA LEU A 170 1.98 -14.14 -1.66
C LEU A 170 2.24 -15.52 -1.04
N ASP A 171 1.51 -15.86 0.01
CA ASP A 171 1.55 -17.19 0.58
C ASP A 171 1.15 -18.20 -0.51
N LYS A 172 2.09 -19.03 -0.95
CA LYS A 172 1.81 -20.12 -1.90
C LYS A 172 1.25 -21.36 -1.21
N GLU A 173 1.19 -21.37 0.12
CA GLU A 173 0.92 -22.55 0.95
C GLU A 173 -0.42 -23.25 0.68
N VAL A 174 -1.41 -22.58 0.07
CA VAL A 174 -2.71 -23.22 -0.23
C VAL A 174 -2.62 -24.19 -1.41
N LEU A 175 -1.67 -24.01 -2.35
CA LEU A 175 -1.47 -24.96 -3.44
C LEU A 175 -0.80 -26.27 -2.97
N ASP A 176 0.01 -26.20 -1.92
CA ASP A 176 0.70 -27.38 -1.37
C ASP A 176 -0.20 -28.14 -0.37
N LYS A 177 -1.08 -27.45 0.36
CA LYS A 177 -1.99 -28.07 1.35
C LYS A 177 -3.09 -28.94 0.73
N GLU A 178 -3.43 -28.79 -0.56
CA GLU A 178 -4.34 -29.74 -1.23
C GLU A 178 -3.69 -31.12 -1.50
N GLN A 179 -2.36 -31.24 -1.46
CA GLN A 179 -1.66 -32.52 -1.56
C GLN A 179 -1.54 -33.28 -0.23
N ASP A 180 -1.69 -32.60 0.91
CA ASP A 180 -1.53 -33.19 2.26
C ASP A 180 -2.87 -33.59 2.93
N LEU A 181 -3.97 -33.70 2.16
CA LEU A 181 -5.27 -34.19 2.63
C LEU A 181 -5.31 -35.69 3.02
N PHE A 182 -4.15 -36.35 3.11
CA PHE A 182 -3.99 -37.62 3.80
C PHE A 182 -3.10 -37.43 5.03
N PRO A 183 -3.67 -37.09 6.21
CA PRO A 183 -2.92 -37.08 7.46
C PRO A 183 -2.50 -38.51 7.80
N SER A 184 -1.26 -38.87 7.51
CA SER A 184 -0.70 -40.12 8.00
C SER A 184 -0.36 -39.98 9.47
N GLY A 185 -1.25 -40.48 10.33
CA GLY A 185 -0.90 -40.94 11.67
C GLY A 185 -0.99 -39.89 12.77
N TYR A 186 -1.94 -40.12 13.68
CA TYR A 186 -1.88 -39.59 15.04
C TYR A 186 -0.52 -39.91 15.66
N GLY A 187 0.22 -38.88 16.06
CA GLY A 187 1.41 -38.97 16.90
C GLY A 187 1.34 -37.86 17.94
N ASP A 188 1.26 -38.27 19.19
CA ASP A 188 1.28 -37.47 20.42
C ASP A 188 2.42 -36.44 20.48
N ASP A 189 2.14 -35.36 21.22
CA ASP A 189 3.03 -34.56 22.06
C ASP A 189 4.47 -34.32 21.59
N ASP A 190 4.80 -33.06 21.30
CA ASP A 190 6.02 -32.45 21.86
C ASP A 190 5.93 -30.91 21.86
N TYR A 191 6.32 -30.33 22.98
CA TYR A 191 6.54 -28.90 23.19
C TYR A 191 7.66 -28.43 22.24
N GLN A 192 7.33 -27.69 21.18
CA GLN A 192 8.35 -27.03 20.37
C GLN A 192 8.73 -25.70 21.02
N ASP A 193 9.99 -25.63 21.42
CA ASP A 193 10.65 -24.42 21.93
C ASP A 193 10.47 -23.24 20.96
N GLU A 194 10.14 -22.06 21.50
CA GLU A 194 9.97 -20.78 20.77
C GLU A 194 11.23 -20.33 19.97
N GLU A 195 12.33 -21.08 20.02
CA GLU A 195 13.60 -20.76 19.34
C GLU A 195 13.72 -21.36 17.92
N GLU A 196 12.90 -22.34 17.52
CA GLU A 196 12.95 -22.92 16.15
C GLU A 196 12.05 -22.20 15.12
N GLU A 197 11.20 -21.26 15.53
CA GLU A 197 10.22 -20.60 14.67
C GLU A 197 10.83 -19.51 13.75
N ASP A 198 12.00 -18.97 14.11
CA ASP A 198 12.76 -17.96 13.35
C ASP A 198 13.44 -18.53 12.07
N THR A 199 13.27 -19.82 11.80
CA THR A 199 13.99 -20.56 10.74
C THR A 199 13.26 -20.63 9.40
N LYS A 200 11.98 -20.18 9.32
CA LYS A 200 11.26 -20.15 8.03
C LYS A 200 11.81 -19.02 7.15
N PRO A 201 12.26 -19.31 5.91
CA PRO A 201 12.89 -18.30 5.04
C PRO A 201 11.96 -17.13 4.72
N ASP A 202 10.64 -17.37 4.66
CA ASP A 202 9.62 -16.35 4.42
C ASP A 202 9.54 -15.32 5.56
N LYS A 203 9.54 -15.78 6.83
CA LYS A 203 9.51 -14.90 8.01
C LYS A 203 10.75 -13.98 8.08
N LYS A 204 11.93 -14.52 7.75
CA LYS A 204 13.17 -13.75 7.67
C LYS A 204 13.14 -12.68 6.57
N GLN A 205 12.58 -12.99 5.40
CA GLN A 205 12.46 -12.06 4.29
C GLN A 205 11.42 -10.95 4.57
N LYS A 206 10.27 -11.29 5.18
CA LYS A 206 9.27 -10.33 5.66
C LYS A 206 9.88 -9.36 6.69
N LYS A 207 10.61 -9.90 7.68
CA LYS A 207 11.34 -9.09 8.67
C LYS A 207 12.31 -8.12 8.00
N LEU A 208 13.07 -8.58 7.02
CA LEU A 208 14.01 -7.74 6.26
C LEU A 208 13.30 -6.62 5.49
N PHE A 209 12.13 -6.88 4.89
CA PHE A 209 11.32 -5.86 4.22
C PHE A 209 10.95 -4.72 5.18
N PHE A 210 10.53 -5.04 6.40
CA PHE A 210 10.14 -4.03 7.39
C PHE A 210 11.33 -3.36 8.08
N ASP A 211 12.43 -4.08 8.34
CA ASP A 211 13.65 -3.56 8.99
C ASP A 211 14.36 -2.50 8.13
N ARG A 212 14.15 -2.50 6.81
CA ARG A 212 14.69 -1.50 5.89
C ARG A 212 14.10 -0.10 6.06
N HIS A 213 12.93 0.00 6.70
CA HIS A 213 12.22 1.26 6.86
C HIS A 213 12.02 1.57 8.34
N SER A 214 12.01 2.86 8.66
CA SER A 214 11.68 3.36 9.97
C SER A 214 10.26 2.99 10.38
N PRO A 215 10.00 2.79 11.67
CA PRO A 215 8.68 2.36 12.14
C PRO A 215 7.52 3.26 11.73
N TRP A 216 7.73 4.59 11.67
CA TRP A 216 6.71 5.53 11.20
C TRP A 216 6.41 5.38 9.70
N VAL A 217 7.37 4.91 8.89
CA VAL A 217 7.17 4.61 7.47
C VAL A 217 6.43 3.27 7.30
N ASN A 218 6.66 2.30 8.19
CA ASN A 218 5.83 1.09 8.27
C ASN A 218 4.40 1.40 8.74
N GLU A 219 4.24 2.38 9.63
CA GLU A 219 2.92 2.85 10.03
C GLU A 219 2.17 3.56 8.89
N GLN A 220 2.87 4.25 7.97
CA GLN A 220 2.26 4.79 6.75
C GLN A 220 1.67 3.66 5.89
N LEU A 221 2.43 2.56 5.71
CA LEU A 221 1.92 1.36 5.03
C LEU A 221 0.69 0.79 5.74
N ALA A 222 0.68 0.76 7.06
CA ALA A 222 -0.47 0.32 7.85
C ALA A 222 -1.72 1.20 7.63
N CYS A 223 -1.57 2.52 7.54
CA CYS A 223 -2.70 3.42 7.27
C CYS A 223 -3.34 3.14 5.90
N VAL A 224 -2.53 2.91 4.88
CA VAL A 224 -3.03 2.57 3.53
C VAL A 224 -3.67 1.20 3.52
N TYR A 225 -3.10 0.22 4.22
CA TYR A 225 -3.69 -1.11 4.36
C TYR A 225 -5.08 -1.03 5.02
N ASP A 226 -5.19 -0.40 6.19
CA ASP A 226 -6.46 -0.25 6.92
C ASP A 226 -7.51 0.49 6.08
N TYR A 227 -7.09 1.48 5.29
CA TYR A 227 -7.96 2.16 4.33
C TYR A 227 -8.47 1.21 3.23
N LEU A 228 -7.58 0.47 2.57
CA LEU A 228 -7.94 -0.45 1.49
C LEU A 228 -8.88 -1.55 1.99
N GLU A 229 -8.59 -2.11 3.16
CA GLU A 229 -9.43 -3.09 3.84
C GLU A 229 -10.82 -2.50 4.14
N THR A 230 -10.90 -1.36 4.85
CA THR A 230 -12.17 -0.68 5.15
C THR A 230 -12.99 -0.43 3.88
N ARG A 231 -12.32 0.05 2.84
CA ARG A 231 -13.01 0.47 1.61
C ARG A 231 -13.56 -0.73 0.87
N LEU A 232 -12.79 -1.82 0.77
CA LEU A 232 -13.18 -3.09 0.18
C LEU A 232 -14.40 -3.67 0.90
N THR A 233 -14.32 -3.76 2.22
CA THR A 233 -15.41 -4.20 3.09
C THR A 233 -16.69 -3.38 2.84
N GLY A 234 -16.57 -2.05 2.74
CA GLY A 234 -17.70 -1.17 2.44
C GLY A 234 -18.34 -1.42 1.06
N VAL A 235 -17.54 -1.67 0.02
CA VAL A 235 -18.07 -2.03 -1.31
C VAL A 235 -18.79 -3.37 -1.24
N MET A 236 -18.16 -4.37 -0.62
CA MET A 236 -18.72 -5.71 -0.51
C MET A 236 -20.09 -5.70 0.18
N LEU A 237 -20.21 -5.00 1.31
CA LEU A 237 -21.49 -4.82 2.02
C LEU A 237 -22.54 -4.09 1.16
N THR A 238 -22.12 -3.05 0.42
CA THR A 238 -23.02 -2.31 -0.47
C THR A 238 -23.58 -3.21 -1.57
N ILE A 239 -22.73 -3.97 -2.25
CA ILE A 239 -23.13 -4.89 -3.31
C ILE A 239 -24.06 -6.00 -2.79
N LEU A 240 -23.71 -6.60 -1.65
CA LEU A 240 -24.50 -7.68 -1.04
C LEU A 240 -25.88 -7.19 -0.59
N SER A 241 -25.98 -5.98 -0.03
CA SER A 241 -27.26 -5.39 0.39
C SER A 241 -28.14 -4.98 -0.79
N ALA A 242 -27.54 -4.56 -1.91
CA ALA A 242 -28.25 -4.18 -3.12
C ALA A 242 -28.79 -5.39 -3.89
N THR A 243 -28.17 -6.56 -3.79
CA THR A 243 -28.51 -7.74 -4.60
C THR A 243 -29.67 -8.55 -3.99
N PRO A 244 -30.86 -8.64 -4.63
CA PRO A 244 -32.05 -9.27 -4.03
C PRO A 244 -31.88 -10.73 -3.62
N ALA A 245 -31.06 -11.51 -4.35
CA ALA A 245 -30.77 -12.90 -4.05
C ALA A 245 -29.99 -13.08 -2.74
N TYR A 246 -29.14 -12.11 -2.39
CA TYR A 246 -28.33 -12.12 -1.16
C TYR A 246 -28.94 -11.27 -0.05
N ARG A 247 -29.96 -10.45 -0.36
CA ARG A 247 -30.71 -9.68 0.63
C ARG A 247 -31.31 -10.56 1.73
N GLN A 248 -31.80 -11.77 1.42
CA GLN A 248 -32.29 -12.71 2.45
C GLN A 248 -31.17 -13.36 3.27
N VAL A 249 -29.97 -13.51 2.71
CA VAL A 249 -28.78 -13.99 3.43
C VAL A 249 -28.33 -12.94 4.46
N VAL A 250 -28.39 -11.67 4.08
CA VAL A 250 -28.12 -10.50 4.95
C VAL A 250 -29.24 -10.28 5.99
N VAL A 251 -30.50 -10.51 5.63
CA VAL A 251 -31.66 -10.19 6.50
C VAL A 251 -32.12 -11.36 7.39
N ASN A 252 -31.93 -12.62 6.99
CA ASN A 252 -32.59 -13.77 7.64
C ASN A 252 -31.73 -15.04 7.83
N GLY A 253 -30.45 -15.08 7.45
CA GLY A 253 -29.71 -16.36 7.36
C GLY A 253 -28.30 -16.41 7.93
N PHE A 254 -27.62 -15.27 8.04
CA PHE A 254 -26.41 -15.16 8.84
C PHE A 254 -26.77 -14.46 10.14
N GLN A 255 -26.67 -15.16 11.27
CA GLN A 255 -26.44 -14.50 12.55
C GLN A 255 -25.03 -13.87 12.48
N TRP A 256 -24.90 -12.78 11.73
CA TRP A 256 -24.00 -11.71 12.11
C TRP A 256 -24.45 -11.34 13.52
N GLY A 257 -23.57 -11.49 14.52
CA GLY A 257 -23.89 -11.20 15.92
C GLY A 257 -24.63 -9.88 16.05
N GLU A 258 -25.48 -9.75 17.06
CA GLU A 258 -26.54 -8.74 17.24
C GLU A 258 -26.03 -7.28 17.34
N ASN A 259 -24.84 -6.99 16.85
CA ASN A 259 -24.19 -5.71 16.78
C ASN A 259 -23.27 -5.68 15.55
N LEU A 260 -23.47 -4.71 14.64
CA LEU A 260 -22.46 -4.33 13.64
C LEU A 260 -21.09 -4.04 14.29
N THR A 261 -21.14 -3.62 15.56
CA THR A 261 -20.00 -3.49 16.46
C THR A 261 -19.37 -4.82 16.87
N GLU A 262 -20.13 -5.91 16.95
CA GLU A 262 -19.62 -7.28 17.19
C GLU A 262 -18.89 -7.83 15.97
N TRP A 263 -19.37 -7.55 14.76
CA TRP A 263 -18.66 -7.90 13.53
C TRP A 263 -17.37 -7.08 13.31
N LEU A 264 -17.39 -5.79 13.61
CA LEU A 264 -16.16 -4.98 13.70
C LEU A 264 -15.21 -5.49 14.81
N THR A 265 -15.71 -6.24 15.80
CA THR A 265 -14.90 -6.83 16.88
C THR A 265 -14.43 -8.26 16.61
N GLU A 266 -15.17 -9.03 15.83
CA GLU A 266 -14.72 -10.30 15.25
C GLU A 266 -13.95 -9.99 13.97
N LYS A 267 -12.74 -9.44 14.15
CA LYS A 267 -11.67 -9.32 13.16
C LYS A 267 -11.17 -10.70 12.68
N THR A 268 -12.04 -11.67 12.48
CA THR A 268 -11.72 -12.82 11.62
C THR A 268 -11.75 -12.28 10.21
N GLN A 269 -10.60 -11.74 9.79
CA GLN A 269 -10.26 -11.37 8.42
C GLN A 269 -10.99 -12.34 7.48
N LEU A 270 -12.09 -11.88 6.87
CA LEU A 270 -12.88 -12.77 6.05
C LEU A 270 -11.96 -13.22 4.93
N PHE A 271 -11.81 -14.53 4.75
CA PHE A 271 -10.96 -15.12 3.73
C PHE A 271 -11.10 -14.43 2.35
N GLU A 272 -12.31 -13.98 2.04
CA GLU A 272 -12.65 -13.22 0.84
C GLU A 272 -12.04 -11.80 0.78
N GLU A 273 -11.97 -11.06 1.89
CA GLU A 273 -11.34 -9.73 1.94
C GLU A 273 -9.84 -9.83 1.73
N GLN A 274 -9.23 -10.78 2.44
CA GLN A 274 -7.81 -11.13 2.33
C GLN A 274 -7.45 -11.59 0.91
N ARG A 275 -8.32 -12.39 0.30
CA ARG A 275 -8.21 -12.80 -1.09
C ARG A 275 -8.26 -11.60 -2.03
N CYS A 276 -9.17 -10.66 -1.85
CA CYS A 276 -9.25 -9.48 -2.70
C CYS A 276 -7.99 -8.60 -2.56
N LEU A 277 -7.50 -8.40 -1.34
CA LEU A 277 -6.26 -7.67 -1.06
C LEU A 277 -5.02 -8.33 -1.69
N SER A 278 -5.09 -9.61 -2.10
CA SER A 278 -4.04 -10.31 -2.86
C SER A 278 -3.90 -9.92 -4.32
N LEU A 279 -4.88 -9.27 -4.91
CA LEU A 279 -4.94 -9.08 -6.36
C LEU A 279 -4.03 -7.96 -6.90
N GLY A 280 -3.47 -7.14 -6.00
CA GLY A 280 -2.68 -5.95 -6.32
C GLY A 280 -3.54 -4.73 -6.67
N LEU A 281 -2.92 -3.55 -6.66
CA LEU A 281 -3.58 -2.23 -6.81
C LEU A 281 -4.41 -2.10 -8.10
N PRO A 282 -3.95 -2.52 -9.30
CA PRO A 282 -4.76 -2.34 -10.51
C PRO A 282 -6.09 -3.08 -10.47
N ARG A 283 -6.11 -4.30 -9.91
CA ARG A 283 -7.33 -5.09 -9.76
C ARG A 283 -8.16 -4.62 -8.58
N LEU A 284 -7.51 -4.22 -7.48
CA LEU A 284 -8.20 -3.62 -6.34
C LEU A 284 -8.94 -2.34 -6.74
N SER A 285 -8.32 -1.42 -7.50
CA SER A 285 -9.00 -0.22 -8.01
C SER A 285 -10.27 -0.58 -8.81
N GLN A 286 -10.23 -1.63 -9.64
CA GLN A 286 -11.41 -2.11 -10.38
C GLN A 286 -12.49 -2.68 -9.46
N LEU A 287 -12.11 -3.48 -8.46
CA LEU A 287 -13.04 -4.02 -7.46
C LEU A 287 -13.70 -2.90 -6.66
N LEU A 288 -12.94 -1.90 -6.21
CA LEU A 288 -13.45 -0.80 -5.40
C LEU A 288 -14.46 0.10 -6.15
N LYS A 289 -14.41 0.09 -7.49
CA LYS A 289 -15.34 0.80 -8.37
C LYS A 289 -16.58 -0.03 -8.73
N SER A 290 -16.59 -1.32 -8.43
CA SER A 290 -17.70 -2.20 -8.79
C SER A 290 -18.95 -1.79 -8.00
N SER A 291 -20.07 -1.68 -8.73
CA SER A 291 -21.37 -1.29 -8.17
C SER A 291 -22.35 -2.47 -8.11
N THR A 292 -22.06 -3.52 -8.89
CA THR A 292 -22.87 -4.73 -9.00
C THR A 292 -22.03 -5.97 -8.67
N TYR A 293 -22.72 -7.06 -8.33
CA TYR A 293 -22.06 -8.33 -8.05
C TYR A 293 -21.39 -8.91 -9.29
N GLU A 294 -21.98 -8.71 -10.47
CA GLU A 294 -21.43 -9.15 -11.74
C GLU A 294 -20.12 -8.43 -12.07
N GLU A 295 -20.05 -7.10 -11.92
CA GLU A 295 -18.82 -6.32 -12.11
C GLU A 295 -17.72 -6.76 -11.13
N TRP A 296 -18.10 -7.01 -9.88
CA TRP A 296 -17.19 -7.49 -8.85
C TRP A 296 -16.61 -8.87 -9.21
N GLN A 297 -17.47 -9.82 -9.59
CA GLN A 297 -17.05 -11.16 -10.03
C GLN A 297 -16.18 -11.12 -11.28
N CYS A 298 -16.51 -10.26 -12.26
CA CYS A 298 -15.66 -10.07 -13.44
C CYS A 298 -14.27 -9.52 -13.08
N SER A 299 -14.20 -8.62 -12.09
CA SER A 299 -12.95 -8.01 -11.62
C SER A 299 -12.08 -8.98 -10.81
N LEU A 300 -12.70 -9.93 -10.10
CA LEU A 300 -12.00 -11.05 -9.45
C LEU A 300 -11.33 -11.98 -10.47
N GLY A 301 -11.97 -12.22 -11.62
CA GLY A 301 -11.48 -13.10 -12.69
C GLY A 301 -11.33 -14.57 -12.26
N GLU A 302 -10.59 -15.38 -13.04
CA GLU A 302 -10.29 -16.80 -12.73
C GLU A 302 -9.31 -16.99 -11.56
N ALA A 303 -9.06 -15.96 -10.74
CA ALA A 303 -8.16 -16.04 -9.59
C ALA A 303 -8.82 -16.82 -8.43
N SER A 304 -9.06 -18.12 -8.65
CA SER A 304 -9.65 -19.04 -7.68
C SER A 304 -8.66 -19.50 -6.60
N THR A 305 -7.38 -19.16 -6.72
CA THR A 305 -6.30 -19.73 -5.88
C THR A 305 -5.31 -18.68 -5.36
N LEU A 306 -5.77 -17.53 -4.88
CA LEU A 306 -4.87 -16.54 -4.27
C LEU A 306 -5.21 -16.21 -2.82
N CYS A 307 -4.15 -15.96 -2.07
CA CYS A 307 -3.96 -16.38 -0.69
C CYS A 307 -4.27 -15.30 0.36
N GLN A 308 -4.20 -15.70 1.63
CA GLN A 308 -4.31 -14.83 2.80
C GLN A 308 -3.24 -13.72 2.74
N SER A 309 -3.61 -12.48 3.09
CA SER A 309 -2.67 -11.36 3.21
C SER A 309 -2.29 -11.17 4.67
N CYS A 310 -1.23 -11.82 5.13
CA CYS A 310 -0.79 -11.65 6.52
C CYS A 310 -0.19 -10.27 6.84
N LEU A 311 -0.26 -9.28 5.93
CA LEU A 311 0.37 -7.96 6.12
C LEU A 311 -0.04 -7.29 7.45
N GLU A 312 -1.29 -7.42 7.89
CA GLU A 312 -1.69 -6.90 9.20
C GLU A 312 -0.95 -7.60 10.36
N GLU A 313 -0.94 -8.93 10.35
CA GLU A 313 -0.27 -9.76 11.36
C GLU A 313 1.24 -9.51 11.35
N ASP A 314 1.84 -9.45 10.16
CA ASP A 314 3.26 -9.18 9.93
C ASP A 314 3.64 -7.76 10.41
N LEU A 315 2.79 -6.76 10.15
CA LEU A 315 2.95 -5.39 10.68
C LEU A 315 2.79 -5.37 12.20
N GLU A 316 1.86 -6.13 12.77
CA GLU A 316 1.68 -6.20 14.21
C GLU A 316 2.89 -6.86 14.89
N GLU A 317 3.34 -8.01 14.39
CA GLU A 317 4.50 -8.74 14.89
C GLU A 317 5.76 -7.86 14.83
N PHE A 318 6.00 -7.23 13.67
CA PHE A 318 7.15 -6.35 13.49
C PHE A 318 7.09 -5.15 14.45
N ASN A 319 5.95 -4.46 14.51
CA ASN A 319 5.80 -3.31 15.38
C ASN A 319 5.91 -3.70 16.86
N ARG A 320 5.41 -4.87 17.26
CA ARG A 320 5.58 -5.41 18.62
C ARG A 320 7.05 -5.59 18.97
N GLY A 321 7.86 -6.08 18.03
CA GLY A 321 9.30 -6.23 18.17
C GLY A 321 10.09 -4.91 18.26
N LYS A 322 9.52 -3.77 17.85
CA LYS A 322 10.14 -2.44 17.85
C LYS A 322 9.49 -1.45 18.84
N ARG A 323 8.49 -1.88 19.61
CA ARG A 323 7.85 -1.08 20.67
C ARG A 323 8.62 -1.20 22.00
N PRO A 324 8.55 -0.17 22.88
CA PRO A 324 9.00 -0.31 24.26
C PRO A 324 8.27 -1.47 24.94
N ASN A 325 9.00 -2.31 25.66
CA ASN A 325 8.41 -3.35 26.52
C ASN A 325 9.08 -3.30 27.91
N GLU A 326 8.43 -3.87 28.92
CA GLU A 326 8.94 -3.87 30.30
C GLU A 326 10.37 -4.43 30.42
N LYS A 327 10.77 -5.34 29.51
CA LYS A 327 12.11 -5.95 29.44
C LYS A 327 13.19 -5.03 28.83
N ARG A 328 12.83 -4.07 27.98
CA ARG A 328 13.76 -3.17 27.24
C ARG A 328 13.91 -1.78 27.86
N GLY A 329 13.18 -1.48 28.94
CA GLY A 329 13.27 -0.22 29.66
C GLY A 329 12.60 0.95 28.93
N VAL A 330 12.71 2.16 29.51
CA VAL A 330 12.17 3.41 28.93
C VAL A 330 13.12 3.88 27.83
N TRP A 331 12.67 3.82 26.57
CA TRP A 331 13.41 4.29 25.40
C TRP A 331 13.62 5.82 25.43
N ARG A 332 14.79 6.28 24.99
CA ARG A 332 15.17 7.70 24.91
C ARG A 332 15.10 8.18 23.46
N VAL A 333 15.14 9.51 23.26
CA VAL A 333 15.22 10.14 21.93
C VAL A 333 16.39 9.58 21.10
N ALA A 334 17.53 9.28 21.73
CA ALA A 334 18.69 8.68 21.08
C ALA A 334 18.45 7.24 20.55
N ASP A 335 17.45 6.53 21.06
CA ASP A 335 17.06 5.22 20.54
C ASP A 335 16.19 5.35 19.28
N MET A 336 15.54 6.51 19.08
CA MET A 336 14.77 6.82 17.87
C MET A 336 15.68 7.12 16.67
N ASP A 337 16.84 7.76 16.90
CA ASP A 337 17.83 7.98 15.84
C ASP A 337 18.41 6.66 15.33
N ARG A 338 18.41 5.60 16.15
CA ARG A 338 18.83 4.25 15.73
C ARG A 338 17.76 3.51 14.91
N LEU A 339 16.52 3.97 14.97
CA LEU A 339 15.40 3.43 14.20
C LEU A 339 15.19 4.18 12.88
N ALA A 340 15.75 5.39 12.77
CA ALA A 340 15.81 6.14 11.52
C ALA A 340 16.62 5.34 10.49
N GLN A 341 16.06 5.11 9.32
CA GLN A 341 16.72 4.44 8.21
C GLN A 341 17.07 5.48 7.15
N GLU A 342 18.30 5.43 6.62
CA GLU A 342 18.77 6.37 5.59
C GLU A 342 17.94 6.28 4.30
N VAL A 343 17.38 5.10 4.01
CA VAL A 343 16.47 4.86 2.86
C VAL A 343 15.20 5.73 2.92
N ASP A 344 14.85 6.23 4.11
CA ASP A 344 13.66 7.07 4.32
C ASP A 344 13.98 8.58 4.34
N ALA A 345 15.27 8.96 4.33
CA ALA A 345 15.70 10.35 4.31
C ALA A 345 15.58 10.91 2.89
N ASP A 346 14.57 11.76 2.69
CA ASP A 346 14.43 12.54 1.46
C ASP A 346 14.80 13.99 1.83
N ASP A 347 16.09 14.35 1.65
CA ASP A 347 16.76 15.54 2.21
C ASP A 347 16.06 16.88 1.88
N ASP A 348 15.23 16.93 0.84
CA ASP A 348 14.53 18.13 0.39
C ASP A 348 13.01 18.15 0.69
N VAL A 349 12.43 17.02 1.14
CA VAL A 349 10.97 16.81 1.19
C VAL A 349 10.46 16.29 2.55
N THR A 350 11.32 15.70 3.38
CA THR A 350 10.88 15.06 4.63
C THR A 350 10.77 16.01 5.81
N ASP A 351 9.53 16.36 6.15
CA ASP A 351 9.14 16.87 7.46
C ASP A 351 9.35 15.77 8.54
N ASP A 352 9.89 16.15 9.70
CA ASP A 352 10.09 15.26 10.86
C ASP A 352 8.77 14.98 11.61
N HIS A 353 7.69 15.68 11.27
CA HIS A 353 6.39 15.56 11.93
C HIS A 353 5.83 14.13 12.01
N PRO A 354 5.85 13.29 10.95
CA PRO A 354 5.42 11.89 11.03
C PRO A 354 6.15 11.09 12.11
N ARG A 355 7.46 11.29 12.26
CA ARG A 355 8.28 10.65 13.30
C ARG A 355 7.85 11.13 14.68
N GLN A 356 7.63 12.43 14.86
CA GLN A 356 7.20 13.00 16.14
C GLN A 356 5.83 12.48 16.56
N MET A 357 4.88 12.44 15.63
CA MET A 357 3.54 11.91 15.85
C MET A 357 3.56 10.44 16.25
N TRP A 358 4.25 9.61 15.46
CA TRP A 358 4.43 8.19 15.78
C TRP A 358 5.06 7.97 17.16
N THR A 359 6.08 8.77 17.51
CA THR A 359 6.72 8.73 18.82
C THR A 359 5.72 9.05 19.94
N LYS A 360 4.91 10.10 19.79
CA LYS A 360 3.88 10.47 20.76
C LYS A 360 2.89 9.33 21.02
N VAL A 361 2.50 8.58 19.98
CA VAL A 361 1.54 7.47 20.09
C VAL A 361 2.15 6.26 20.78
N TYR A 362 3.37 5.88 20.39
CA TYR A 362 3.97 4.61 20.81
C TYR A 362 4.95 4.71 21.98
N TYR A 363 5.33 5.90 22.42
CA TYR A 363 6.33 6.09 23.48
C TYR A 363 5.85 6.94 24.64
N ASP A 364 4.78 7.72 24.48
CA ASP A 364 4.19 8.43 25.61
C ASP A 364 3.47 7.42 26.54
N ARG A 365 3.80 7.49 27.83
CA ARG A 365 3.16 6.70 28.90
C ARG A 365 1.67 6.98 28.99
N VAL A 366 1.23 8.18 28.58
CA VAL A 366 -0.19 8.54 28.55
C VAL A 366 -0.97 7.63 27.59
N HIS A 367 -0.35 7.23 26.48
CA HIS A 367 -0.96 6.36 25.46
C HIS A 367 -0.69 4.87 25.71
N GLU A 368 0.22 4.51 26.62
CA GLU A 368 0.48 3.14 27.03
C GLU A 368 -0.78 2.46 27.58
N ARG A 369 -1.58 3.16 28.41
CA ARG A 369 -2.84 2.64 28.95
C ARG A 369 -3.89 2.30 27.87
N PHE A 370 -3.85 3.02 26.76
CA PHE A 370 -4.77 2.81 25.66
C PHE A 370 -4.27 1.69 24.74
N ARG A 371 -2.96 1.46 24.67
CA ARG A 371 -2.34 0.38 23.88
C ARG A 371 -2.24 -0.96 24.61
N LEU A 372 -2.15 -0.95 25.93
CA LEU A 372 -1.96 -2.13 26.80
C LEU A 372 -3.10 -2.32 27.80
N GLY A 373 -4.18 -1.53 27.71
CA GLY A 373 -5.28 -1.59 28.67
C GLY A 373 -5.95 -2.96 28.76
N ASP A 374 -6.58 -3.23 29.90
CA ASP A 374 -7.21 -4.51 30.30
C ASP A 374 -8.33 -5.02 29.36
N HIS A 375 -8.68 -4.27 28.32
CA HIS A 375 -9.65 -4.64 27.30
C HIS A 375 -9.00 -4.61 25.92
N ALA A 376 -8.85 -5.78 25.29
CA ALA A 376 -8.24 -5.96 23.96
C ALA A 376 -8.80 -5.02 22.86
N PHE A 377 -10.03 -4.54 23.02
CA PHE A 377 -10.74 -3.70 22.06
C PHE A 377 -10.34 -2.20 22.08
N ALA A 378 -9.86 -1.68 23.21
CA ALA A 378 -9.49 -0.27 23.32
C ALA A 378 -8.18 0.07 22.55
N PRO A 379 -7.12 -0.77 22.59
CA PRO A 379 -5.92 -0.60 21.76
C PRO A 379 -6.17 -0.61 20.26
N MET A 380 -7.00 -1.53 19.79
CA MET A 380 -7.26 -1.70 18.37
C MET A 380 -8.05 -0.49 17.82
N ARG A 381 -9.11 -0.06 18.51
CA ARG A 381 -9.88 1.14 18.11
C ARG A 381 -9.05 2.42 18.12
N PHE A 382 -8.16 2.56 19.10
CA PHE A 382 -7.28 3.71 19.22
C PHE A 382 -6.32 3.84 18.04
N VAL A 383 -5.57 2.76 17.73
CA VAL A 383 -4.61 2.77 16.62
C VAL A 383 -5.34 2.85 15.27
N TYR A 384 -6.44 2.13 15.10
CA TYR A 384 -7.22 2.15 13.87
C TYR A 384 -7.85 3.52 13.58
N GLY A 385 -8.37 4.21 14.61
CA GLY A 385 -8.88 5.58 14.45
C GLY A 385 -7.79 6.57 14.03
N LEU A 386 -6.60 6.48 14.62
CA LEU A 386 -5.45 7.29 14.24
C LEU A 386 -4.99 7.01 12.80
N ARG A 387 -4.93 5.74 12.40
CA ARG A 387 -4.62 5.35 11.01
C ARG A 387 -5.69 5.81 10.03
N GLY A 388 -6.96 5.78 10.43
CA GLY A 388 -8.09 6.23 9.64
C GLY A 388 -8.04 7.73 9.29
N ILE A 389 -7.43 8.56 10.14
CA ILE A 389 -7.14 9.98 9.85
C ILE A 389 -5.76 10.19 9.22
N GLY A 390 -4.96 9.15 9.01
CA GLY A 390 -3.63 9.25 8.39
C GLY A 390 -2.60 10.01 9.25
N TYR A 391 -2.60 9.85 10.57
CA TYR A 391 -1.81 10.70 11.49
C TYR A 391 -0.28 10.76 11.25
N VAL A 392 0.29 9.83 10.47
CA VAL A 392 1.72 9.81 10.04
C VAL A 392 1.92 10.17 8.56
N MET A 393 0.88 10.63 7.88
CA MET A 393 0.89 11.00 6.46
C MET A 393 1.09 12.50 6.23
N TRP A 394 0.67 13.33 7.19
CA TRP A 394 0.56 14.78 7.00
C TRP A 394 1.82 15.53 7.42
N ASP A 395 2.05 16.68 6.78
CA ASP A 395 3.08 17.61 7.21
C ASP A 395 2.67 18.31 8.50
N GLY A 396 3.65 18.66 9.32
CA GLY A 396 3.52 19.44 10.53
C GLY A 396 2.84 20.78 10.29
N LYS A 397 3.11 21.44 9.16
CA LYS A 397 2.41 22.68 8.78
C LYS A 397 0.89 22.49 8.67
N ARG A 398 0.42 21.37 8.13
CA ARG A 398 -1.03 21.05 8.09
C ARG A 398 -1.56 20.82 9.49
N MET A 399 -0.77 20.13 10.30
CA MET A 399 -1.11 19.75 11.67
C MET A 399 -1.02 20.93 12.66
N GLU A 400 -0.60 22.12 12.21
CA GLU A 400 -0.73 23.38 12.95
C GLU A 400 -2.18 23.93 12.95
N ASP A 401 -3.04 23.47 12.04
CA ASP A 401 -4.45 23.85 12.00
C ASP A 401 -5.18 23.37 13.27
N GLU A 402 -5.95 24.27 13.88
CA GLU A 402 -6.63 24.01 15.16
C GLU A 402 -7.71 22.90 15.06
N VAL A 403 -8.34 22.74 13.89
CA VAL A 403 -9.28 21.64 13.64
C VAL A 403 -8.53 20.32 13.62
N CYS A 404 -7.42 20.25 12.87
CA CYS A 404 -6.60 19.04 12.80
C CYS A 404 -6.06 18.65 14.18
N LYS A 405 -5.52 19.61 14.95
CA LYS A 405 -5.08 19.38 16.34
C LYS A 405 -6.22 18.85 17.21
N GLY A 406 -7.39 19.48 17.14
CA GLY A 406 -8.56 19.08 17.91
C GLY A 406 -9.02 17.65 17.61
N THR A 407 -9.02 17.25 16.33
CA THR A 407 -9.36 15.89 15.89
C THR A 407 -8.34 14.87 16.39
N VAL A 408 -7.05 15.17 16.23
CA VAL A 408 -5.96 14.31 16.68
C VAL A 408 -5.96 14.15 18.19
N ASP A 409 -6.22 15.22 18.95
CA ASP A 409 -6.34 15.16 20.40
C ASP A 409 -7.57 14.38 20.87
N LYS A 410 -8.68 14.39 20.12
CA LYS A 410 -9.83 13.50 20.37
C LYS A 410 -9.44 12.03 20.12
N ALA A 411 -8.79 11.75 18.99
CA ALA A 411 -8.27 10.41 18.71
C ALA A 411 -7.32 9.93 19.82
N TYR A 412 -6.49 10.83 20.35
CA TYR A 412 -5.59 10.54 21.46
C TYR A 412 -6.26 10.21 22.79
N ARG A 413 -7.49 10.69 23.00
CA ARG A 413 -8.29 10.33 24.18
C ARG A 413 -9.06 9.01 24.00
N GLY A 414 -8.99 8.40 22.82
CA GLY A 414 -9.84 7.26 22.48
C GLY A 414 -11.31 7.64 22.29
N ASP A 415 -11.60 8.94 22.14
CA ASP A 415 -12.92 9.40 21.76
C ASP A 415 -13.21 8.87 20.35
N THR A 416 -14.43 8.40 20.07
CA THR A 416 -14.81 7.99 18.72
C THR A 416 -14.68 9.18 17.78
N VAL A 417 -13.64 9.19 16.95
CA VAL A 417 -13.48 10.14 15.83
C VAL A 417 -14.24 9.64 14.59
N PHE A 418 -15.37 8.96 14.83
CA PHE A 418 -16.18 8.30 13.80
C PHE A 418 -17.57 8.91 13.74
#